data_AF-A0A8J5GD28-F1
#
_entry.id   AF-A0A8J5GD28-F1
#
_cell.length_a   1.000
_cell.length_b   1.000
_cell.length_c   1.000
_cell.angle_alpha   90.00
_cell.angle_beta   90.00
_cell.angle_gamma   90.00
#
_symmetry.space_group_name_H-M   'P 1'
#
loop_
_entity.id
_entity.type
_entity.pdbx_description
1 polymer ?
#
loop_
_entity_poly.entity_id
_entity_poly.type
_entity_poly.pdbx_seq_one_letter_code
_entity_poly.pdbx_strand_id
1 'polypeptide(L)'
;MKSRDSSPSGADLRNAGPGTGSKRGWMGGRRVREEEAAGLGCGGKKLRRGEILGTIDFVLKGTKEVVFRTCCAERNRVVFQMGIAVVIRALSAAQIVCKDVAALLLFNDMVVFCSIDVDTFFIMQILTTLRRNLDTTITCKICLLDSFQETAELARRIEKTSISALAVHGRY
;
A
#
# COMPACT_ATOMS: atom_id res chain seq x y z
N MET A 1 43.95 -14.51 44.73
CA MET A 1 43.16 -15.22 43.69
C MET A 1 42.15 -14.25 43.11
N LYS A 2 42.04 -14.16 41.77
CA LYS A 2 41.20 -13.21 40.99
C LYS A 2 39.77 -13.74 40.81
N SER A 3 38.77 -12.85 40.81
CA SER A 3 37.58 -12.84 39.92
C SER A 3 36.71 -11.63 40.27
N ARG A 4 36.92 -10.43 39.69
CA ARG A 4 36.33 -9.88 38.45
C ARG A 4 34.80 -9.97 38.36
N ASP A 5 34.17 -8.90 38.83
CA ASP A 5 32.87 -8.39 38.40
C ASP A 5 32.89 -8.07 36.90
N SER A 6 31.79 -8.35 36.20
CA SER A 6 31.53 -7.80 34.87
C SER A 6 30.03 -7.75 34.58
N SER A 7 29.45 -6.58 34.82
CA SER A 7 28.24 -6.11 34.14
C SER A 7 28.59 -5.78 32.67
N PRO A 8 27.76 -6.10 31.66
CA PRO A 8 27.98 -5.59 30.33
C PRO A 8 27.43 -4.16 30.24
N SER A 9 28.36 -3.21 30.23
CA SER A 9 28.18 -1.82 29.85
C SER A 9 27.70 -1.71 28.40
N GLY A 10 26.85 -0.71 28.15
CA GLY A 10 26.25 -0.40 26.86
C GLY A 10 27.23 -0.43 25.68
N ALA A 11 26.85 -1.19 24.65
CA ALA A 11 27.47 -1.10 23.35
C ALA A 11 26.86 0.09 22.59
N ASP A 12 27.70 1.10 22.37
CA ASP A 12 27.51 2.21 21.43
C ASP A 12 27.06 1.67 20.06
N LEU A 13 25.82 1.99 19.66
CA LEU A 13 25.28 1.72 18.31
C LEU A 13 25.81 2.72 17.25
N ARG A 14 26.95 3.35 17.50
CA ARG A 14 27.61 4.30 16.58
C ARG A 14 28.71 3.60 15.81
N ASN A 15 28.35 2.60 14.99
CA ASN A 15 29.08 2.18 13.79
C ASN A 15 28.40 0.97 13.14
N ALA A 16 27.18 1.16 12.63
CA ALA A 16 26.68 0.33 11.54
C ALA A 16 27.07 1.02 10.23
N GLY A 17 28.09 0.49 9.55
CA GLY A 17 28.50 0.94 8.22
C GLY A 17 27.34 0.85 7.21
N PRO A 18 27.46 1.46 6.02
CA PRO A 18 26.39 1.51 5.05
C PRO A 18 26.17 0.11 4.47
N GLY A 19 25.28 -0.66 5.11
CA GLY A 19 24.68 -1.83 4.50
C GLY A 19 24.01 -1.39 3.21
N THR A 20 24.26 -2.13 2.14
CA THR A 20 23.71 -1.94 0.79
C THR A 20 22.21 -2.26 0.76
N GLY A 21 21.42 -1.58 1.59
CA GLY A 21 19.99 -1.51 1.50
C GLY A 21 19.65 -0.27 0.68
N SER A 22 19.18 -0.47 -0.55
CA SER A 22 18.63 0.61 -1.36
C SER A 22 17.52 1.29 -0.56
N LYS A 23 17.83 2.42 0.08
CA LYS A 23 16.85 3.30 0.74
C LYS A 23 15.99 3.95 -0.33
N ARG A 24 15.07 3.17 -0.92
CA ARG A 24 13.99 3.72 -1.72
C ARG A 24 13.02 4.39 -0.77
N GLY A 25 13.25 5.67 -0.50
CA GLY A 25 12.24 6.53 0.11
C GLY A 25 11.02 6.54 -0.82
N TRP A 26 9.89 6.04 -0.31
CA TRP A 26 8.63 6.01 -1.04
C TRP A 26 8.09 7.45 -1.08
N MET A 27 8.21 8.12 -2.23
CA MET A 27 7.55 9.41 -2.45
C MET A 27 6.04 9.17 -2.66
N GLY A 28 5.22 10.07 -2.11
CA GLY A 28 3.77 9.95 -1.91
C GLY A 28 2.98 9.19 -2.98
N GLY A 29 2.10 8.30 -2.51
CA GLY A 29 1.16 7.59 -3.37
C GLY A 29 0.10 8.53 -3.95
N ARG A 30 -0.30 8.28 -5.21
CA ARG A 30 -1.41 9.00 -5.83
C ARG A 30 -2.71 8.29 -5.47
N ARG A 31 -3.56 9.01 -4.73
CA ARG A 31 -4.89 8.53 -4.32
C ARG A 31 -5.87 8.64 -5.49
N VAL A 32 -6.57 7.55 -5.73
CA VAL A 32 -7.75 7.47 -6.58
C VAL A 32 -8.96 7.17 -5.70
N ARG A 33 -10.10 7.82 -5.96
CA ARG A 33 -11.31 7.59 -5.15
C ARG A 33 -11.78 6.15 -5.34
N GLU A 34 -12.44 5.61 -4.33
CA GLU A 34 -12.95 4.23 -4.39
C GLU A 34 -13.87 4.00 -5.59
N GLU A 35 -14.83 4.91 -5.83
CA GLU A 35 -15.78 4.81 -6.94
C GLU A 35 -15.09 4.80 -8.31
N GLU A 36 -14.02 5.58 -8.44
CA GLU A 36 -13.22 5.68 -9.66
C GLU A 36 -12.37 4.41 -9.86
N ALA A 37 -11.76 3.90 -8.78
CA ALA A 37 -11.01 2.64 -8.80
C ALA A 37 -11.93 1.43 -9.08
N ALA A 38 -13.12 1.41 -8.47
CA ALA A 38 -14.16 0.42 -8.77
C ALA A 38 -14.60 0.50 -10.23
N GLY A 39 -14.72 1.71 -10.77
CA GLY A 39 -15.00 1.96 -12.18
C GLY A 39 -13.94 1.43 -13.14
N LEU A 40 -12.66 1.37 -12.72
CA LEU A 40 -11.61 0.67 -13.45
C LEU A 40 -11.88 -0.84 -13.47
N GLY A 41 -12.17 -1.43 -12.30
CA GLY A 41 -12.47 -2.86 -12.16
C GLY A 41 -13.73 -3.33 -12.91
N CYS A 42 -14.71 -2.45 -13.12
CA CYS A 42 -15.95 -2.72 -13.87
C CYS A 42 -15.84 -2.39 -15.39
N GLY A 43 -14.67 -2.61 -15.98
CA GLY A 43 -14.43 -2.48 -17.42
C GLY A 43 -13.90 -1.11 -17.86
N GLY A 44 -13.16 -0.42 -16.98
CA GLY A 44 -12.37 0.75 -17.37
C GLY A 44 -11.38 0.42 -18.48
N LYS A 45 -11.02 1.44 -19.26
CA LYS A 45 -10.12 1.27 -20.40
C LYS A 45 -8.75 1.87 -20.09
N LYS A 46 -7.71 1.07 -20.32
CA LYS A 46 -6.34 1.56 -20.44
C LYS A 46 -6.18 2.16 -21.83
N LEU A 47 -6.01 3.48 -21.90
CA LEU A 47 -5.69 4.19 -23.13
C LEU A 47 -4.23 4.58 -23.11
N ARG A 48 -3.46 4.04 -24.06
CA ARG A 48 -2.13 4.57 -24.36
C ARG A 48 -2.32 5.72 -25.34
N ARG A 49 -2.18 6.97 -24.89
CA ARG A 49 -2.08 8.10 -25.82
C ARG A 49 -0.64 8.15 -26.34
N GLY A 50 -0.39 7.39 -27.40
CA GLY A 50 0.88 7.39 -28.12
C GLY A 50 1.16 8.73 -28.79
N GLU A 51 2.44 9.10 -28.81
CA GLU A 51 3.10 10.25 -29.47
C GLU A 51 2.92 11.65 -28.88
N ILE A 52 1.73 12.10 -28.47
CA ILE A 52 1.57 13.52 -28.07
C ILE A 52 2.06 13.80 -26.64
N LEU A 53 1.82 12.89 -25.69
CA LEU A 53 2.14 13.08 -24.26
C LEU A 53 3.02 11.98 -23.67
N GLY A 54 3.14 10.82 -24.31
CA GLY A 54 3.91 9.68 -23.78
C GLY A 54 3.34 9.11 -22.47
N THR A 55 2.04 9.28 -22.22
CA THR A 55 1.37 8.84 -20.98
C THR A 55 0.44 7.66 -21.19
N ILE A 56 0.18 6.98 -20.08
CA ILE A 56 -0.81 5.92 -19.95
C ILE A 56 -1.96 6.48 -19.11
N ASP A 57 -3.14 6.51 -19.70
CA ASP A 57 -4.35 7.05 -19.11
C ASP A 57 -5.31 5.91 -18.78
N PHE A 58 -5.78 5.88 -17.55
CA PHE A 58 -6.83 4.99 -17.07
C PHE A 58 -8.11 5.79 -17.03
N VAL A 59 -9.06 5.43 -17.89
CA VAL A 59 -10.29 6.19 -18.12
C VAL A 59 -11.48 5.40 -17.61
N LEU A 60 -12.38 6.09 -16.91
CA LEU A 60 -13.62 5.51 -16.41
C LEU A 60 -14.51 5.08 -17.59
N LYS A 61 -15.03 3.85 -17.53
CA LYS A 61 -15.85 3.28 -18.59
C LYS A 61 -17.05 4.18 -18.90
N GLY A 62 -17.31 4.41 -20.19
CA GLY A 62 -18.45 5.21 -20.64
C GLY A 62 -18.23 6.72 -20.54
N THR A 63 -17.07 7.16 -20.04
CA THR A 63 -16.71 8.58 -19.93
C THR A 63 -15.41 8.88 -20.70
N LYS A 64 -15.03 10.16 -20.74
CA LYS A 64 -13.68 10.61 -21.16
C LYS A 64 -12.82 11.03 -19.96
N GLU A 65 -13.27 10.71 -18.75
CA GLU A 65 -12.63 11.14 -17.51
C GLU A 65 -11.42 10.27 -17.17
N VAL A 66 -10.27 10.92 -17.01
CA VAL A 66 -9.01 10.26 -16.67
C VAL A 66 -8.92 10.16 -15.16
N VAL A 67 -9.08 8.95 -14.65
CA VAL A 67 -9.04 8.61 -13.22
C VAL A 67 -7.61 8.56 -12.70
N PHE A 68 -6.72 8.01 -13.53
CA PHE A 68 -5.31 7.89 -13.19
C PHE A 68 -4.49 8.04 -14.46
N ARG A 69 -3.42 8.82 -14.38
CA ARG A 69 -2.43 8.98 -15.44
C ARG A 69 -1.06 8.65 -14.90
N THR A 70 -0.28 7.93 -15.68
CA THR A 70 1.11 7.60 -15.36
C THR A 70 2.00 7.69 -16.61
N CYS A 71 3.32 7.67 -16.42
CA CYS A 71 4.29 7.64 -17.52
C CYS A 71 5.46 6.71 -17.21
N CYS A 72 6.26 6.40 -18.24
CA CYS A 72 7.41 5.51 -18.09
C CYS A 72 8.44 5.99 -17.06
N ALA A 73 8.62 7.32 -16.92
CA ALA A 73 9.63 7.90 -16.02
C ALA A 73 9.36 7.62 -14.54
N GLU A 74 8.09 7.50 -14.16
CA GLU A 74 7.67 7.28 -12.77
C GLU A 74 7.19 5.86 -12.48
N ARG A 75 7.04 5.00 -13.51
CA ARG A 75 6.54 3.62 -13.40
C ARG A 75 7.17 2.83 -12.25
N ASN A 76 8.47 3.02 -12.01
CA ASN A 76 9.24 2.31 -10.97
C ASN A 76 9.20 2.98 -9.58
N ARG A 77 8.43 4.05 -9.41
CA ARG A 77 8.32 4.83 -8.16
C ARG A 77 6.87 5.10 -7.74
N VAL A 78 5.96 5.17 -8.70
CA VAL A 78 4.57 5.53 -8.45
C VAL A 78 3.85 4.44 -7.65
N VAL A 79 3.17 4.85 -6.60
CA VAL A 79 2.29 4.00 -5.81
C VAL A 79 0.85 4.37 -6.11
N PHE A 80 0.06 3.39 -6.56
CA PHE A 80 -1.36 3.57 -6.81
C PHE A 80 -2.14 3.30 -5.54
N GLN A 81 -2.73 4.34 -4.97
CA GLN A 81 -3.54 4.23 -3.77
C GLN A 81 -5.02 4.17 -4.12
N MET A 82 -5.72 3.14 -3.65
CA MET A 82 -7.15 2.95 -3.89
C MET A 82 -7.92 2.67 -2.58
N GLY A 83 -9.09 3.29 -2.47
CA GLY A 83 -10.11 2.99 -1.45
C GLY A 83 -10.99 1.83 -1.90
N ILE A 84 -11.33 0.91 -0.99
CA ILE A 84 -11.97 -0.36 -1.36
C ILE A 84 -12.89 -0.88 -0.24
N ALA A 85 -14.16 -1.07 -0.59
CA ALA A 85 -15.16 -1.77 0.20
C ALA A 85 -15.54 -3.17 -0.34
N VAL A 86 -14.97 -3.62 -1.48
CA VAL A 86 -15.28 -4.94 -2.10
C VAL A 86 -14.03 -5.63 -2.68
N VAL A 87 -13.74 -6.86 -2.22
CA VAL A 87 -12.55 -7.66 -2.63
C VAL A 87 -12.44 -7.86 -4.14
N ILE A 88 -13.52 -8.25 -4.81
CA ILE A 88 -13.49 -8.56 -6.25
C ILE A 88 -13.15 -7.30 -7.05
N ARG A 89 -13.75 -6.15 -6.69
CA ARG A 89 -13.48 -4.87 -7.35
C ARG A 89 -12.02 -4.45 -7.14
N ALA A 90 -11.48 -4.70 -5.96
CA ALA A 90 -10.08 -4.47 -5.66
C ALA A 90 -9.15 -5.20 -6.61
N LEU A 91 -9.38 -6.50 -6.77
CA LEU A 91 -8.53 -7.35 -7.58
C LEU A 91 -8.60 -6.93 -9.05
N SER A 92 -9.80 -6.68 -9.58
CA SER A 92 -9.98 -6.24 -10.95
C SER A 92 -9.28 -4.90 -11.23
N ALA A 93 -9.44 -3.90 -10.35
CA ALA A 93 -8.76 -2.62 -10.49
C ALA A 93 -7.23 -2.78 -10.42
N ALA A 94 -6.75 -3.56 -9.45
CA ALA A 94 -5.34 -3.84 -9.27
C ALA A 94 -4.72 -4.53 -10.49
N GLN A 95 -5.38 -5.54 -11.08
CA GLN A 95 -4.91 -6.25 -12.28
C GLN A 95 -4.76 -5.32 -13.50
N ILE A 96 -5.57 -4.27 -13.58
CA ILE A 96 -5.50 -3.28 -14.66
C ILE A 96 -4.28 -2.37 -14.49
N VAL A 97 -4.02 -1.90 -13.26
CA VAL A 97 -2.98 -0.89 -12.99
C VAL A 97 -1.61 -1.47 -12.66
N CYS A 98 -1.53 -2.72 -12.17
CA CYS A 98 -0.33 -3.31 -11.58
C CYS A 98 0.89 -3.33 -12.51
N LYS A 99 0.66 -3.35 -13.82
CA LYS A 99 1.74 -3.36 -14.81
C LYS A 99 2.40 -2.01 -14.99
N ASP A 100 1.76 -0.91 -14.61
CA ASP A 100 2.22 0.45 -14.89
C ASP A 100 2.57 1.25 -13.64
N VAL A 101 2.65 0.57 -12.48
CA VAL A 101 2.95 1.15 -11.17
C VAL A 101 3.95 0.30 -10.40
N ALA A 102 4.64 0.90 -9.43
CA ALA A 102 5.66 0.20 -8.64
C ALA A 102 5.04 -0.59 -7.49
N ALA A 103 3.96 -0.05 -6.91
CA ALA A 103 3.22 -0.69 -5.84
C ALA A 103 1.75 -0.27 -5.81
N LEU A 104 0.98 -1.09 -5.11
CA LEU A 104 -0.39 -0.83 -4.73
C LEU A 104 -0.42 -0.47 -3.25
N LEU A 105 -1.08 0.64 -2.92
CA LEU A 105 -1.34 1.04 -1.54
C LEU A 105 -2.84 0.93 -1.27
N LEU A 106 -3.19 -0.01 -0.41
CA LEU A 106 -4.55 -0.11 0.08
C LEU A 106 -4.75 0.88 1.21
N PHE A 107 -5.78 1.70 1.06
CA PHE A 107 -6.17 2.66 2.07
C PHE A 107 -7.66 2.50 2.32
N ASN A 108 -8.03 2.24 3.56
CA ASN A 108 -9.42 2.23 3.94
C ASN A 108 -9.64 3.40 4.90
N ASP A 109 -10.25 4.48 4.39
CA ASP A 109 -10.68 5.63 5.19
C ASP A 109 -11.69 5.21 6.29
N MET A 110 -12.28 4.02 6.16
CA MET A 110 -13.32 3.48 7.05
C MET A 110 -12.75 2.80 8.31
N VAL A 111 -11.45 2.48 8.37
CA VAL A 111 -10.79 1.90 9.58
C VAL A 111 -10.76 2.88 10.76
N VAL A 112 -11.21 4.12 10.54
CA VAL A 112 -11.32 5.14 11.58
C VAL A 112 -12.63 5.02 12.39
N PHE A 113 -13.62 4.22 11.96
CA PHE A 113 -14.98 4.34 12.53
C PHE A 113 -15.70 3.06 12.98
N CYS A 114 -15.13 1.85 12.84
CA CYS A 114 -15.85 0.64 13.22
C CYS A 114 -14.98 -0.38 13.98
N SER A 115 -15.64 -1.11 14.86
CA SER A 115 -15.05 -2.09 15.79
C SER A 115 -14.04 -3.01 15.11
N ILE A 116 -12.89 -3.19 15.77
CA ILE A 116 -11.69 -3.93 15.32
C ILE A 116 -12.00 -5.26 14.62
N ASP A 117 -13.02 -5.99 15.05
CA ASP A 117 -13.24 -7.36 14.57
C ASP A 117 -13.81 -7.45 13.15
N VAL A 118 -14.72 -6.55 12.74
CA VAL A 118 -15.36 -6.64 11.42
C VAL A 118 -14.43 -6.10 10.33
N ASP A 119 -13.78 -4.97 10.59
CA ASP A 119 -12.91 -4.31 9.61
C ASP A 119 -11.60 -5.05 9.41
N THR A 120 -11.06 -5.68 10.47
CA THR A 120 -9.82 -6.46 10.35
C THR A 120 -10.02 -7.66 9.44
N PHE A 121 -11.13 -8.40 9.57
CA PHE A 121 -11.38 -9.54 8.69
C PHE A 121 -11.38 -9.14 7.21
N PHE A 122 -12.04 -8.02 6.91
CA PHE A 122 -12.17 -7.53 5.54
C PHE A 122 -10.82 -7.09 4.95
N ILE A 123 -10.02 -6.35 5.72
CA ILE A 123 -8.66 -5.94 5.32
C ILE A 123 -7.81 -7.17 5.03
N MET A 124 -7.83 -8.17 5.92
CA MET A 124 -7.06 -9.40 5.77
C MET A 124 -7.47 -10.18 4.51
N GLN A 125 -8.77 -10.28 4.23
CA GLN A 125 -9.29 -10.92 3.02
C GLN A 125 -8.81 -10.22 1.74
N ILE A 126 -8.86 -8.88 1.68
CA ILE A 126 -8.39 -8.13 0.52
C ILE A 126 -6.88 -8.35 0.34
N LEU A 127 -6.08 -8.13 1.39
CA LEU A 127 -4.62 -8.21 1.29
C LEU A 127 -4.15 -9.59 0.86
N THR A 128 -4.71 -10.65 1.47
CA THR A 128 -4.39 -12.03 1.08
C THR A 128 -4.83 -12.34 -0.34
N THR A 129 -6.01 -11.88 -0.78
CA THR A 129 -6.49 -12.07 -2.15
C THR A 129 -5.57 -11.38 -3.16
N LEU A 130 -5.20 -10.12 -2.92
CA LEU A 130 -4.31 -9.42 -3.84
C LEU A 130 -2.92 -10.07 -3.89
N ARG A 131 -2.35 -10.44 -2.73
CA ARG A 131 -1.02 -11.08 -2.69
C ARG A 131 -0.98 -12.41 -3.41
N ARG A 132 -2.06 -13.18 -3.40
CA ARG A 132 -2.16 -14.46 -4.12
C ARG A 132 -2.27 -14.31 -5.64
N ASN A 133 -2.78 -13.17 -6.12
CA ASN A 133 -3.12 -12.98 -7.53
C ASN A 133 -2.21 -11.98 -8.26
N LEU A 134 -1.31 -11.29 -7.54
CA LEU A 134 -0.49 -10.22 -8.09
C LEU A 134 0.96 -10.33 -7.60
N ASP A 135 1.90 -10.22 -8.53
CA ASP A 135 3.35 -10.15 -8.23
C ASP A 135 3.81 -8.74 -7.84
N THR A 136 2.94 -7.74 -7.98
CA THR A 136 3.26 -6.34 -7.67
C THR A 136 3.37 -6.13 -6.16
N THR A 137 4.25 -5.22 -5.77
CA THR A 137 4.42 -4.84 -4.36
C THR A 137 3.10 -4.34 -3.79
N ILE A 138 2.67 -4.92 -2.67
CA ILE A 138 1.45 -4.51 -1.97
C ILE A 138 1.84 -3.91 -0.64
N THR A 139 1.25 -2.76 -0.37
CA THR A 139 1.42 -2.00 0.85
C THR A 139 0.03 -1.66 1.40
N CYS A 140 -0.05 -1.43 2.70
CA CYS A 140 -1.28 -1.04 3.37
C CYS A 140 -1.04 0.24 4.17
N LYS A 141 -2.05 1.11 4.25
CA LYS A 141 -2.05 2.27 5.14
C LYS A 141 -3.20 2.16 6.13
N ILE A 142 -2.89 2.27 7.42
CA ILE A 142 -3.86 2.34 8.52
C ILE A 142 -3.75 3.70 9.23
N CYS A 143 -4.80 4.08 9.95
CA CYS A 143 -4.76 5.16 10.94
C CYS A 143 -4.50 4.55 12.33
N LEU A 144 -4.05 5.37 13.28
CA LEU A 144 -4.05 4.95 14.69
C LEU A 144 -5.48 4.67 15.14
N LEU A 145 -5.63 3.61 15.93
CA LEU A 145 -6.85 3.34 16.69
C LEU A 145 -6.77 4.05 18.04
N ASP A 146 -7.88 4.07 18.78
CA ASP A 146 -8.01 4.73 20.08
C ASP A 146 -6.97 4.27 21.09
N SER A 147 -6.52 3.01 20.99
CA SER A 147 -5.44 2.48 21.81
C SER A 147 -4.22 1.99 21.00
N PHE A 148 -3.05 2.14 21.63
CA PHE A 148 -1.80 1.56 21.13
C PHE A 148 -1.90 0.04 20.97
N GLN A 149 -2.53 -0.64 21.95
CA GLN A 149 -2.65 -2.09 21.99
C GLN A 149 -3.39 -2.61 20.75
N GLU A 150 -4.50 -1.98 20.40
CA GLU A 150 -5.33 -2.36 19.26
C GLU A 150 -4.62 -2.05 17.94
N THR A 151 -3.96 -0.88 17.83
CA THR A 151 -3.16 -0.52 16.65
C THR A 151 -2.04 -1.54 16.42
N ALA A 152 -1.33 -1.93 17.49
CA ALA A 152 -0.26 -2.91 17.42
C ALA A 152 -0.78 -4.31 17.02
N GLU A 153 -1.93 -4.72 17.54
CA GLU A 153 -2.54 -6.00 17.19
C GLU A 153 -3.02 -6.03 15.73
N LEU A 154 -3.64 -4.94 15.25
CA LEU A 154 -4.00 -4.79 13.84
C LEU A 154 -2.77 -4.87 12.94
N ALA A 155 -1.67 -4.17 13.30
CA ALA A 155 -0.43 -4.21 12.55
C ALA A 155 0.15 -5.63 12.45
N ARG A 156 0.17 -6.39 13.56
CA ARG A 156 0.61 -7.80 13.57
C ARG A 156 -0.27 -8.70 12.71
N ARG A 157 -1.59 -8.47 12.71
CA ARG A 157 -2.50 -9.23 11.85
C ARG A 157 -2.20 -8.93 10.38
N ILE A 158 -2.08 -7.66 10.02
CA ILE A 158 -1.76 -7.23 8.65
C ILE A 158 -0.42 -7.81 8.17
N GLU A 159 0.61 -7.83 9.02
CA GLU A 159 1.92 -8.43 8.71
C GLU A 159 1.80 -9.88 8.22
N LYS A 160 0.91 -10.68 8.82
CA LYS A 160 0.67 -12.09 8.43
C LYS A 160 0.16 -12.26 6.99
N THR A 161 -0.35 -11.20 6.36
CA THR A 161 -0.74 -11.22 4.94
C THR A 161 0.45 -11.11 3.98
N SER A 162 1.68 -10.99 4.51
CA SER A 162 2.92 -10.90 3.75
C SER A 162 3.02 -9.63 2.89
N ILE A 163 2.42 -8.51 3.31
CA ILE A 163 2.60 -7.22 2.62
C ILE A 163 4.03 -6.71 2.77
N SER A 164 4.48 -5.87 1.85
CA SER A 164 5.87 -5.39 1.83
C SER A 164 6.13 -4.22 2.78
N ALA A 165 5.10 -3.42 3.08
CA ALA A 165 5.21 -2.30 4.02
C ALA A 165 3.83 -1.90 4.55
N LEU A 166 3.80 -1.47 5.82
CA LEU A 166 2.64 -0.88 6.49
C LEU A 166 2.94 0.60 6.78
N ALA A 167 2.11 1.50 6.25
CA ALA A 167 2.12 2.91 6.58
C ALA A 167 1.12 3.20 7.70
N VAL A 168 1.52 3.98 8.69
CA VAL A 168 0.66 4.37 9.81
C VAL A 168 0.47 5.87 9.80
N HIS A 169 -0.78 6.32 9.77
CA HIS A 169 -1.13 7.72 9.85
C HIS A 169 -1.40 8.10 11.31
N GLY A 170 -0.44 8.80 11.92
CA GLY A 170 -0.52 9.28 13.29
C GLY A 170 -1.36 10.54 13.44
N ARG A 171 -2.67 10.47 13.16
CA ARG A 171 -3.60 11.51 13.62
C ARG A 171 -4.13 11.14 15.00
N TYR A 172 -3.97 12.05 15.94
CA TYR A 172 -4.64 12.08 17.24
C TYR A 172 -5.76 13.13 17.17
#